data_AF-A0A9D3M6R2-F1
#
_entry.id   AF-A0A9D3M6R2-F1
#
_cell.length_a   1.000
_cell.length_b   1.000
_cell.length_c   1.000
_cell.angle_alpha   90.00
_cell.angle_beta   90.00
_cell.angle_gamma   90.00
#
_symmetry.space_group_name_H-M   'P 1'
#
loop_
_entity.id
_entity.type
_entity.pdbx_description
1 polymer ?
#
loop_
_entity_poly.entity_id
_entity_poly.type
_entity_poly.pdbx_seq_one_letter_code
_entity_poly.pdbx_strand_id
1 'polypeptide(L)'
;MLDDPPKEHSPPNSLPVSFRMACDLKPGEIALGAIVGIFHQYASGDGDSKTLSKAEFDKLVKEQFPNLIPDECSSKLKKEIHKIAGDTIDFQEFMQLVSVLCTMSHCMLLESLGGK
;
A
#
# COMPACT_ATOMS: atom_id res chain seq x y z
N MET A 1 3.97 -46.29 -18.39
CA MET A 1 4.53 -45.18 -17.58
C MET A 1 4.37 -43.92 -18.42
N LEU A 2 3.21 -43.26 -18.31
CA LEU A 2 3.04 -41.92 -18.86
C LEU A 2 3.55 -40.97 -17.78
N ASP A 3 4.58 -40.20 -18.11
CA ASP A 3 5.06 -39.09 -17.31
C ASP A 3 3.94 -38.02 -17.29
N ASP A 4 3.42 -37.74 -16.10
CA ASP A 4 2.47 -36.65 -15.87
C ASP A 4 3.20 -35.31 -16.11
N PRO A 5 2.60 -34.33 -16.81
CA PRO A 5 3.25 -33.06 -17.07
C PRO A 5 3.51 -32.30 -15.75
N PRO A 6 4.55 -31.45 -15.68
CA PRO A 6 4.85 -30.72 -14.47
C PRO A 6 3.71 -29.77 -14.13
N LYS A 7 3.16 -29.87 -12.91
CA LYS A 7 2.25 -28.88 -12.36
C LYS A 7 2.94 -27.51 -12.41
N GLU A 8 2.41 -26.60 -13.21
CA GLU A 8 2.79 -25.19 -13.17
C GLU A 8 2.58 -24.68 -11.74
N HIS A 9 3.69 -24.51 -11.02
CA HIS A 9 3.72 -23.73 -9.79
C HIS A 9 3.58 -22.27 -10.20
N SER A 10 2.35 -21.77 -10.24
CA SER A 10 2.11 -20.33 -10.34
C SER A 10 2.80 -19.63 -9.17
N PRO A 11 3.51 -18.50 -9.39
CA PRO A 11 4.10 -17.75 -8.30
C PRO A 11 3.00 -17.17 -7.40
N PRO A 12 3.16 -17.18 -6.06
CA PRO A 12 2.12 -16.81 -5.11
C PRO A 12 1.81 -15.31 -5.04
N ASN A 13 2.30 -14.48 -5.96
CA ASN A 13 2.09 -13.02 -5.95
C ASN A 13 1.53 -12.48 -7.28
N SER A 14 0.69 -13.28 -7.95
CA SER A 14 -0.13 -12.75 -9.04
C SER A 14 -1.35 -12.10 -8.40
N LEU A 15 -1.34 -10.76 -8.31
CA LEU A 15 -2.52 -9.97 -7.97
C LEU A 15 -3.73 -10.53 -8.73
N PRO A 16 -4.93 -10.67 -8.11
CA PRO A 16 -6.12 -10.93 -8.88
C PRO A 16 -6.32 -9.75 -9.84
N VAL A 17 -6.04 -9.97 -11.13
CA VAL A 17 -6.24 -9.03 -12.25
C VAL A 17 -7.74 -8.89 -12.57
N SER A 18 -8.59 -8.77 -11.55
CA SER A 18 -10.03 -8.69 -11.67
C SER A 18 -10.57 -7.35 -11.20
N PHE A 19 -9.93 -6.26 -11.63
CA PHE A 19 -10.59 -4.96 -11.81
C PHE A 19 -10.81 -4.70 -13.30
N ARG A 20 -11.44 -5.68 -13.97
CA ARG A 20 -11.96 -5.51 -15.32
C ARG A 20 -13.39 -4.96 -15.24
N MET A 21 -13.51 -3.64 -15.19
CA MET A 21 -14.68 -2.91 -15.69
C MET A 21 -14.21 -1.51 -16.10
N ALA A 22 -13.93 -1.35 -17.38
CA ALA A 22 -13.50 -0.08 -17.96
C ALA A 22 -14.58 0.42 -18.91
N CYS A 23 -15.46 1.29 -18.40
CA CYS A 23 -16.09 2.36 -19.16
C CYS A 23 -16.12 3.59 -18.22
N ASP A 24 -15.32 4.61 -18.55
CA ASP A 24 -15.32 5.98 -17.99
C ASP A 24 -14.91 6.24 -16.53
N LEU A 25 -13.95 5.51 -15.96
CA LEU A 25 -13.34 5.93 -14.68
C LEU A 25 -12.32 7.06 -14.88
N LYS A 26 -12.48 8.15 -14.14
CA LYS A 26 -11.54 9.29 -14.10
C LYS A 26 -10.28 8.92 -13.32
N PRO A 27 -9.13 9.61 -13.56
CA PRO A 27 -7.88 9.34 -12.84
C PRO A 27 -8.01 9.33 -11.31
N GLY A 28 -8.87 10.18 -10.75
CA GLY A 28 -9.13 10.21 -9.30
C GLY A 28 -9.84 8.94 -8.80
N GLU A 29 -10.81 8.41 -9.53
CA GLU A 29 -11.52 7.19 -9.17
C GLU A 29 -10.61 5.97 -9.26
N ILE A 30 -9.72 5.96 -10.27
CA ILE A 30 -8.68 4.93 -10.42
C ILE A 30 -7.72 4.97 -9.23
N ALA A 31 -7.28 6.16 -8.81
CA ALA A 31 -6.37 6.31 -7.67
C ALA A 31 -7.03 5.83 -6.36
N LEU A 32 -8.29 6.19 -6.11
CA LEU A 32 -9.03 5.71 -4.94
C LEU A 32 -9.22 4.19 -4.97
N GLY A 33 -9.58 3.63 -6.13
CA GLY A 33 -9.69 2.17 -6.32
C GLY A 33 -8.37 1.45 -6.07
N ALA A 34 -7.25 2.03 -6.49
CA ALA A 34 -5.91 1.49 -6.23
C ALA A 34 -5.57 1.51 -4.73
N ILE A 35 -5.86 2.60 -4.02
CA ILE A 35 -5.62 2.71 -2.56
C ILE A 35 -6.41 1.66 -1.79
N VAL A 36 -7.71 1.51 -2.12
CA VAL A 36 -8.58 0.49 -1.50
C VAL A 36 -8.11 -0.92 -1.85
N GLY A 37 -7.72 -1.16 -3.10
CA GLY A 37 -7.21 -2.45 -3.56
C GLY A 37 -5.93 -2.86 -2.84
N ILE A 38 -4.99 -1.92 -2.64
CA ILE A 38 -3.77 -2.14 -1.86
C ILE A 38 -4.14 -2.55 -0.43
N PHE A 39 -5.02 -1.81 0.25
CA PHE A 39 -5.41 -2.16 1.62
C PHE A 39 -5.92 -3.61 1.73
N HIS A 40 -6.90 -3.99 0.90
CA HIS A 40 -7.48 -5.33 0.95
C HIS A 40 -6.50 -6.43 0.52
N GLN A 41 -5.57 -6.13 -0.39
CA GLN A 41 -4.53 -7.08 -0.77
C GLN A 41 -3.67 -7.48 0.43
N TYR A 42 -3.25 -6.50 1.25
CA TYR A 42 -2.42 -6.78 2.42
C TYR A 42 -3.22 -7.26 3.64
N ALA A 43 -4.49 -6.84 3.80
CA ALA A 43 -5.36 -7.27 4.91
C ALA A 43 -5.88 -8.71 4.72
N SER A 44 -5.76 -9.28 3.53
CA SER A 44 -6.23 -10.65 3.26
C SER A 44 -5.29 -11.76 3.74
N GLY A 45 -4.12 -11.43 4.31
CA GLY A 45 -3.09 -12.40 4.67
C GLY A 45 -3.42 -13.29 5.87
N ASP A 46 -3.98 -12.72 6.94
CA ASP A 46 -4.32 -13.44 8.19
C ASP A 46 -5.79 -13.89 8.28
N GLY A 47 -6.54 -13.78 7.18
CA GLY A 47 -7.97 -14.15 7.14
C GLY A 47 -8.95 -13.09 7.67
N ASP A 48 -8.47 -11.95 8.18
CA ASP A 48 -9.29 -10.78 8.51
C ASP A 48 -9.10 -9.64 7.48
N SER A 49 -9.89 -9.70 6.41
CA SER A 49 -9.89 -8.70 5.33
C SER A 49 -10.21 -7.24 5.73
N LYS A 50 -10.53 -6.97 7.00
CA LYS A 50 -10.94 -5.65 7.49
C LYS A 50 -9.81 -4.89 8.18
N THR A 51 -8.74 -5.57 8.59
CA THR A 51 -7.64 -4.96 9.34
C THR A 51 -6.30 -5.50 8.86
N LEU A 52 -5.26 -4.69 8.96
CA LEU A 52 -3.88 -5.09 8.78
C LEU A 52 -3.27 -5.39 10.15
N SER A 53 -2.60 -6.53 10.27
CA SER A 53 -1.64 -6.73 11.34
C SER A 53 -0.45 -5.78 11.17
N LYS A 54 0.27 -5.53 12.26
CA LYS A 54 1.50 -4.73 12.22
C LYS A 54 2.53 -5.26 11.20
N ALA A 55 2.63 -6.58 11.06
CA ALA A 55 3.53 -7.22 10.10
C ALA A 55 3.10 -6.99 8.64
N GLU A 56 1.81 -7.12 8.34
CA GLU A 56 1.26 -6.83 7.01
C GLU A 56 1.41 -5.35 6.66
N PHE A 57 1.19 -4.47 7.62
CA PHE A 57 1.38 -3.04 7.45
C PHE A 57 2.85 -2.66 7.22
N ASP A 58 3.78 -3.21 8.00
CA ASP A 58 5.22 -2.98 7.79
C ASP A 58 5.65 -3.47 6.39
N LYS A 59 5.06 -4.56 5.90
CA LYS A 59 5.28 -5.07 4.55
C LYS A 59 4.72 -4.11 3.49
N LEU A 60 3.46 -3.66 3.65
CA LEU A 60 2.80 -2.71 2.75
C LEU A 60 3.64 -1.44 2.61
N VAL A 61 4.05 -0.86 3.73
CA VAL A 61 4.81 0.40 3.77
C VAL A 61 6.17 0.24 3.07
N LYS A 62 6.85 -0.90 3.25
CA LYS A 62 8.13 -1.18 2.57
C LYS A 62 7.99 -1.45 1.07
N GLU A 63 6.94 -2.18 0.66
CA GLU A 63 6.75 -2.57 -0.75
C GLU A 63 6.13 -1.46 -1.59
N GLN A 64 5.13 -0.74 -1.06
CA GLN A 64 4.38 0.26 -1.82
C GLN A 64 5.00 1.66 -1.76
N PHE A 65 5.76 1.97 -0.69
CA PHE A 65 6.31 3.31 -0.46
C PHE A 65 7.82 3.34 -0.18
N PRO A 66 8.67 2.58 -0.90
CA PRO A 66 10.10 2.48 -0.58
C PRO A 66 10.84 3.83 -0.67
N ASN A 67 10.42 4.69 -1.60
CA ASN A 67 11.06 5.99 -1.84
C ASN A 67 10.51 7.12 -0.95
N LEU A 68 9.42 6.89 -0.20
CA LEU A 68 8.86 7.88 0.73
C LEU A 68 9.41 7.73 2.14
N ILE A 69 10.20 6.68 2.40
CA ILE A 69 10.91 6.45 3.66
C ILE A 69 12.44 6.59 3.48
N PRO A 70 12.97 7.64 2.84
CA PRO A 70 14.41 7.87 2.87
C PRO A 70 14.82 8.29 4.28
N ASP A 71 16.02 7.86 4.71
CA ASP A 71 16.56 8.00 6.07
C ASP A 71 16.40 9.41 6.67
N GLU A 72 16.52 10.43 5.83
CA GLU A 72 16.54 11.86 6.14
C GLU A 72 15.16 12.49 6.45
N CYS A 73 14.07 12.00 5.84
CA CYS A 73 12.71 12.35 6.27
C CYS A 73 12.12 11.34 7.27
N SER A 74 12.86 10.26 7.56
CA SER A 74 12.29 9.08 8.20
C SER A 74 11.93 9.27 9.67
N SER A 75 12.54 10.20 10.41
CA SER A 75 12.27 10.29 11.86
C SER A 75 10.88 10.82 12.20
N LYS A 76 10.38 11.81 11.46
CA LYS A 76 9.01 12.34 11.64
C LYS A 76 7.97 11.38 11.07
N LEU A 77 8.21 10.89 9.85
CA LEU A 77 7.31 9.94 9.21
C LEU A 77 7.18 8.64 10.03
N LYS A 78 8.29 8.06 10.50
CA LYS A 78 8.26 6.86 11.36
C LYS A 78 7.52 7.11 12.67
N LYS A 79 7.60 8.31 13.26
CA LYS A 79 6.85 8.66 14.48
C LYS A 79 5.35 8.76 14.21
N GLU A 80 4.94 9.44 13.14
CA GLU A 80 3.53 9.53 12.76
C GLU A 80 2.97 8.14 12.42
N ILE A 81 3.73 7.34 11.66
CA ILE A 81 3.43 5.94 11.40
C ILE A 81 3.24 5.18 12.71
N HIS A 82 4.18 5.27 13.65
CA HIS A 82 4.12 4.54 14.93
C HIS A 82 2.96 5.00 15.83
N LYS A 83 2.50 6.25 15.68
CA LYS A 83 1.35 6.79 16.41
C LYS A 83 0.03 6.29 15.84
N ILE A 84 -0.03 6.10 14.53
CA ILE A 84 -1.21 5.61 13.81
C ILE A 84 -1.28 4.08 13.87
N ALA A 85 -0.14 3.40 13.86
CA ALA A 85 -0.02 1.94 13.89
C ALA A 85 -0.21 1.39 15.31
N GLY A 86 -1.46 1.08 15.67
CA GLY A 86 -1.79 0.25 16.83
C GLY A 86 -1.39 -1.23 16.64
N ASP A 87 -1.95 -2.11 17.48
CA ASP A 87 -1.77 -3.57 17.34
C ASP A 87 -2.44 -4.13 16.06
N THR A 88 -3.56 -3.52 15.68
CA THR A 88 -4.30 -3.77 14.44
C THR A 88 -4.58 -2.43 13.79
N ILE A 89 -4.53 -2.39 12.45
CA ILE A 89 -4.69 -1.17 11.67
C ILE A 89 -5.94 -1.33 10.81
N ASP A 90 -6.98 -0.58 11.13
CA ASP A 90 -8.19 -0.56 10.32
C ASP A 90 -8.03 0.33 9.07
N PHE A 91 -9.05 0.33 8.22
CA PHE A 91 -9.03 1.14 7.00
C PHE A 91 -8.93 2.65 7.28
N GLN A 92 -9.49 3.12 8.40
CA GLN A 92 -9.44 4.53 8.76
C GLN A 92 -8.02 4.95 9.18
N GLU A 93 -7.35 4.14 9.99
CA GLU A 93 -5.95 4.32 10.38
C GLU A 93 -5.03 4.24 9.14
N PHE A 94 -5.30 3.31 8.23
CA PHE A 94 -4.63 3.27 6.94
C PHE A 94 -4.81 4.56 6.13
N MET A 95 -6.02 5.12 6.07
CA MET A 95 -6.26 6.39 5.36
C MET A 95 -5.58 7.58 6.03
N GLN A 96 -5.42 7.57 7.36
CA GLN A 96 -4.60 8.58 8.05
C GLN A 96 -3.13 8.49 7.64
N LEU A 97 -2.58 7.28 7.50
CA LEU A 97 -1.24 7.09 6.95
C LEU A 97 -1.15 7.68 5.53
N VAL A 98 -2.09 7.33 4.65
CA VAL A 98 -2.10 7.82 3.26
C VAL A 98 -2.15 9.35 3.25
N SER A 99 -2.92 9.98 4.13
CA SER A 99 -2.96 11.44 4.28
C SER A 99 -1.61 12.03 4.68
N VAL A 100 -0.90 11.42 5.63
CA VAL A 100 0.45 11.85 6.04
C VAL A 100 1.43 11.73 4.86
N LEU A 101 1.41 10.60 4.14
CA LEU A 101 2.25 10.37 2.98
C LEU A 101 1.97 11.38 1.86
N CYS A 102 0.70 11.63 1.52
CA CYS A 102 0.32 12.63 0.54
C CYS A 102 0.79 14.03 0.92
N THR A 103 0.64 14.41 2.19
CA THR A 103 1.10 15.72 2.69
C THR A 103 2.61 15.84 2.59
N MET A 104 3.36 14.79 2.93
CA MET A 104 4.82 14.76 2.82
C MET A 104 5.27 14.84 1.35
N SER A 105 4.66 14.07 0.45
CA SER A 105 4.95 14.13 -0.98
C SER A 105 4.66 15.52 -1.55
N HIS A 106 3.56 16.16 -1.11
CA HIS A 106 3.25 17.53 -1.49
C HIS A 106 4.33 18.52 -1.00
N CYS A 107 4.76 18.42 0.26
CA CYS A 107 5.87 19.22 0.79
C CYS A 107 7.16 19.01 -0.01
N MET A 108 7.58 17.77 -0.25
CA MET A 108 8.79 17.45 -1.01
C MET A 108 8.75 17.98 -2.45
N LEU A 109 7.60 17.86 -3.12
CA LEU A 109 7.40 18.39 -4.46
C LEU A 109 7.48 19.92 -4.47
N LEU A 110 6.87 20.58 -3.49
CA LEU A 110 6.96 22.04 -3.36
C LEU A 110 8.38 22.52 -3.05
N GLU A 111 9.14 21.81 -2.22
CA GLU A 111 10.54 22.14 -1.94
C GLU A 111 11.42 21.92 -3.17
N SER A 112 11.16 20.88 -3.95
CA SER A 112 11.88 20.59 -5.20
C SER A 112 11.54 21.59 -6.32
N LEU A 113 10.34 22.17 -6.30
CA LEU A 113 9.91 23.23 -7.22
C LEU A 113 10.27 24.64 -6.72
N GLY A 114 10.54 24.78 -5.42
CA GLY A 114 10.86 26.02 -4.72
C GLY A 114 12.36 26.31 -4.64
N GLY A 115 13.11 25.97 -5.69
CA GLY A 115 14.56 26.20 -5.78
C GLY A 115 14.94 27.60 -5.29
N LYS A 116 15.73 27.63 -4.23
CA LYS A 116 16.50 28.78 -3.77
C LYS A 116 17.96 28.39 -3.71
#